data_AF-A0A7X9XFQ7-F1
#
_entry.id   AF-A0A7X9XFQ7-F1
#
_cell.length_a   1.000
_cell.length_b   1.000
_cell.length_c   1.000
_cell.angle_alpha   90.00
_cell.angle_beta   90.00
_cell.angle_gamma   90.00
#
_symmetry.space_group_name_H-M   'P 1'
#
loop_
_entity.id
_entity.type
_entity.pdbx_description
1 polymer ?
#
loop_
_entity_poly.entity_id
_entity_poly.type
_entity_poly.pdbx_seq_one_letter_code
_entity_poly.pdbx_strand_id
1 'polypeptide(L)' 'MSNDYIDRIEKLKAKIRFYEEQIAEDEGDGFEEYEIELVAAIDELNRLTEKLDKES' A
#
# COMPACT_ATOMS: atom_id res chain seq x y z
N MET A 1 11.18 18.04 2.37
CA MET A 1 11.12 16.60 2.75
C MET A 1 9.69 16.08 2.78
N SER A 2 8.70 16.85 3.26
CA SER A 2 7.27 16.48 3.25
C SER A 2 6.69 16.06 1.88
N ASN A 3 7.15 16.64 0.77
CA ASN A 3 6.58 16.37 -0.56
C ASN A 3 6.88 14.95 -1.09
N ASP A 4 8.00 14.33 -0.68
CA ASP A 4 8.39 12.98 -1.10
C ASP A 4 7.56 11.90 -0.36
N TYR A 5 7.25 12.16 0.92
CA TYR A 5 6.38 11.29 1.72
C TYR A 5 4.95 11.27 1.19
N ILE A 6 4.42 12.43 0.79
CA ILE A 6 3.06 12.53 0.25
C ILE A 6 2.95 11.76 -1.07
N ASP A 7 3.88 11.96 -2.01
CA ASP A 7 3.89 11.23 -3.29
C ASP A 7 4.02 9.71 -3.09
N ARG A 8 4.85 9.28 -2.14
CA ARG A 8 5.00 7.85 -1.82
C ARG A 8 3.75 7.26 -1.16
N ILE A 9 3.07 8.01 -0.30
CA ILE A 9 1.77 7.63 0.28
C ILE A 9 0.70 7.49 -0.81
N GLU A 10 0.63 8.42 -1.76
CA GLU A 10 -0.34 8.35 -2.87
C GLU A 10 -0.09 7.12 -3.76
N LYS A 11 1.18 6.82 -4.07
CA LYS A 11 1.56 5.62 -4.82
C LYS A 11 1.18 4.33 -4.08
N LEU A 12 1.41 4.26 -2.76
CA LEU A 12 1.03 3.11 -1.96
C LEU A 12 -0.49 2.92 -1.92
N LYS A 13 -1.26 4.00 -1.80
CA LYS A 13 -2.73 3.93 -1.87
C LYS A 13 -3.23 3.41 -3.22
N ALA A 14 -2.59 3.81 -4.32
CA ALA A 14 -2.91 3.27 -5.64
C ALA A 14 -2.56 1.77 -5.75
N LYS A 15 -1.41 1.36 -5.22
CA LYS A 15 -0.95 -0.03 -5.20
C LYS A 15 -1.88 -0.93 -4.37
N ILE A 16 -2.32 -0.46 -3.21
CA ILE A 16 -3.29 -1.15 -2.34
C ILE A 16 -4.60 -1.40 -3.09
N ARG A 17 -5.19 -0.36 -3.70
CA ARG A 17 -6.43 -0.52 -4.47
C ARG A 17 -6.31 -1.53 -5.61
N PHE A 18 -5.17 -1.51 -6.32
CA PHE A 18 -4.91 -2.49 -7.37
C PHE A 18 -4.95 -3.92 -6.83
N TYR A 19 -4.27 -4.20 -5.71
CA TYR A 19 -4.28 -5.54 -5.13
C TYR A 19 -5.65 -5.94 -4.56
N GLU A 20 -6.37 -5.01 -3.93
CA GLU A 20 -7.76 -5.26 -3.49
C GLU A 20 -8.67 -5.62 -4.67
N GLU A 21 -8.53 -4.94 -5.82
CA GLU A 21 -9.26 -5.26 -7.05
C GLU A 21 -8.87 -6.64 -7.59
N GLN A 22 -7.58 -6.97 -7.67
CA GLN A 22 -7.14 -8.28 -8.15
C GLN A 22 -7.61 -9.44 -7.25
N ILE A 23 -7.54 -9.27 -5.92
CA ILE A 23 -8.03 -10.25 -4.93
C ILE A 23 -9.55 -10.43 -5.02
N ALA A 24 -10.29 -9.35 -5.27
CA ALA A 24 -11.74 -9.41 -5.41
C ALA A 24 -12.20 -10.03 -6.73
N GLU A 25 -11.40 -9.90 -7.80
CA GLU A 25 -11.71 -10.42 -9.14
C GLU A 25 -11.22 -11.85 -9.37
N ASP A 26 -10.23 -12.34 -8.61
CA ASP A 26 -9.53 -13.60 -8.90
C ASP A 26 -9.33 -14.48 -7.65
N GLU A 27 -9.85 -15.71 -7.65
CA GLU A 27 -9.48 -16.80 -6.70
C GLU A 27 -8.42 -17.75 -7.32
N GLY A 28 -7.74 -17.33 -8.39
CA GLY A 28 -6.71 -18.09 -9.08
C GLY A 28 -5.33 -18.06 -8.42
N ASP A 29 -4.35 -18.71 -9.05
CA ASP A 29 -2.98 -18.92 -8.52
C ASP A 29 -2.24 -17.62 -8.11
N GLY A 30 -2.66 -16.45 -8.61
CA GLY A 30 -2.08 -15.15 -8.24
C GLY A 30 -2.62 -14.54 -6.94
N PHE A 31 -3.70 -15.09 -6.37
CA PHE A 31 -4.37 -14.56 -5.18
C PHE A 31 -3.43 -14.42 -3.98
N GLU A 32 -2.68 -15.49 -3.66
CA GLU A 32 -1.75 -15.49 -2.52
C GLU A 32 -0.62 -14.47 -2.70
N GLU A 33 -0.12 -14.28 -3.93
CA GLU A 33 0.90 -13.26 -4.23
C GLU A 33 0.35 -11.85 -4.04
N TYR A 34 -0.88 -11.59 -4.48
CA TYR A 34 -1.53 -10.29 -4.27
C TYR A 34 -1.84 -10.01 -2.80
N GLU A 35 -2.23 -11.01 -2.00
CA GLU A 35 -2.41 -10.85 -0.56
C GLU A 35 -1.09 -10.47 0.15
N ILE A 36 0.01 -11.16 -0.19
CA ILE A 36 1.34 -10.86 0.38
C ILE A 36 1.75 -9.41 0.06
N GLU A 37 1.60 -9.01 -1.21
CA GLU A 37 1.97 -7.67 -1.66
C GLU A 37 1.05 -6.58 -1.09
N LEU A 38 -0.24 -6.89 -0.89
CA LEU A 38 -1.21 -6.00 -0.23
C LEU A 38 -0.80 -5.72 1.21
N VAL A 39 -0.50 -6.76 1.99
CA VAL A 39 -0.06 -6.61 3.39
C VAL A 39 1.23 -5.78 3.46
N ALA A 40 2.20 -6.07 2.59
CA ALA A 40 3.45 -5.30 2.55
C ALA A 40 3.23 -3.81 2.21
N ALA A 41 2.30 -3.50 1.29
CA ALA A 41 1.96 -2.13 0.94
C ALA A 41 1.25 -1.38 2.08
N ILE A 42 0.35 -2.04 2.80
CA ILE A 42 -0.33 -1.48 3.98
C ILE A 42 0.66 -1.18 5.10
N ASP A 43 1.58 -2.11 5.37
CA ASP A 43 2.61 -1.93 6.41
C ASP A 43 3.51 -0.73 6.12
N GLU A 44 3.98 -0.57 4.88
CA GLU A 44 4.77 0.58 4.48
C GLU A 44 3.95 1.89 4.58
N LEU A 45 2.69 1.88 4.17
CA LEU A 45 1.80 3.04 4.30
C LEU A 45 1.65 3.47 5.76
N ASN A 46 1.43 2.53 6.67
CA ASN A 46 1.31 2.80 8.10
C ASN A 46 2.62 3.38 8.66
N ARG A 47 3.77 2.80 8.30
CA ARG A 47 5.09 3.33 8.73
C ARG A 47 5.35 4.76 8.24
N LEU A 48 4.99 5.07 7.01
CA LEU A 48 5.19 6.41 6.45
C LEU A 48 4.22 7.43 7.06
N THR A 49 2.98 7.03 7.33
CA THR A 49 1.99 7.88 8.00
C THR A 49 2.42 8.20 9.42
N GLU A 50 2.87 7.21 10.20
CA GLU A 50 3.40 7.44 11.55
C GLU A 50 4.63 8.37 11.56
N LYS A 51 5.50 8.27 10.56
CA LYS A 51 6.67 9.16 10.44
C LYS A 51 6.23 10.59 10.14
N LEU A 52 5.29 10.77 9.22
CA LEU A 52 4.77 12.09 8.86
C LEU A 52 4.09 12.75 10.06
N ASP A 53 3.34 12.00 10.86
CA ASP A 53 2.69 12.49 12.08
C ASP A 53 3.70 12.89 13.18
N LYS A 54 4.84 12.21 13.27
CA LYS A 54 5.93 12.54 14.22
C LYS A 54 6.77 13.73 13.77
N GLU A 55 6.80 14.03 12.47
CA GLU A 55 7.56 15.13 11.87
C GLU A 55 6.73 16.40 11.63
N SER A 56 5.40 16.34 11.83
CA SER A 56 4.46 17.46 11.73
C SER A 56 4.26 18.19 13.05
#